data_AF-A0A973CX63-F1
#
_entry.id   AF-A0A973CX63-F1
#
_cell.length_a   1.000
_cell.length_b   1.000
_cell.length_c   1.000
_cell.angle_alpha   90.00
_cell.angle_beta   90.00
_cell.angle_gamma   90.00
#
_symmetry.space_group_name_H-M   'P 1'
#
loop_
_entity.id
_entity.type
_entity.pdbx_description
1 polymer ?
#
loop_
_entity_poly.entity_id
_entity_poly.type
_entity_poly.pdbx_seq_one_letter_code
_entity_poly.pdbx_strand_id
1 'polypeptide(L)'
;SSTENPQCSDGVDNNDDGDIDYPDDVGCLAAFDQHEQSSCVDGQDNDGDGLIDYPADPDCKFAWWSETITECHDGIDNDTDGFMDFPDDPSCSSRSDDWEGGPAASDDWDGDGIIDVDDNCETMPNVDQANFDGDEWGDACDADDDGDGVFDPEDNCWPLDNPGQADTDQDGYGNLCDGDFDASGSVDGDDFFFHFLPDFFSGEDTGTGTDMNDDGVVDGVDFATRFLPQFARGQPGPSGRACAGAPPCP
;
A
#
# COMPACT_ATOMS: atom_id res chain seq x y z
N SER A 1 -62.95 -19.58 0.92
CA SER A 1 -61.73 -18.78 1.04
C SER A 1 -62.12 -17.34 1.07
N SER A 2 -62.10 -16.71 2.25
CA SER A 2 -61.87 -15.28 2.34
C SER A 2 -60.48 -15.04 1.76
N THR A 3 -60.39 -14.24 0.70
CA THR A 3 -59.16 -13.51 0.43
C THR A 3 -59.09 -12.47 1.53
N GLU A 4 -58.34 -12.74 2.59
CA GLU A 4 -57.98 -11.72 3.57
C GLU A 4 -57.33 -10.57 2.79
N ASN A 5 -57.73 -9.33 3.08
CA ASN A 5 -57.10 -8.17 2.46
C ASN A 5 -55.65 -8.12 2.99
N PRO A 6 -54.63 -7.95 2.14
CA PRO A 6 -53.24 -7.82 2.61
C PRO A 6 -53.13 -6.64 3.57
N GLN A 7 -52.45 -6.83 4.72
CA GLN A 7 -52.30 -5.82 5.77
C GLN A 7 -51.80 -4.50 5.19
N CYS A 8 -50.76 -4.57 4.36
CA CYS A 8 -50.19 -3.46 3.58
C CYS A 8 -51.09 -2.73 2.56
N SER A 9 -52.39 -3.04 2.53
CA SER A 9 -53.40 -2.34 1.71
C SER A 9 -54.79 -2.32 2.35
N ASP A 10 -54.89 -2.52 3.67
CA ASP A 10 -56.15 -2.64 4.38
C ASP A 10 -56.59 -1.38 5.15
N GLY A 11 -55.73 -0.37 5.19
CA GLY A 11 -56.00 0.93 5.80
C GLY A 11 -55.95 0.92 7.31
N VAL A 12 -55.33 -0.10 7.90
CA VAL A 12 -55.13 -0.26 9.34
C VAL A 12 -53.64 -0.34 9.62
N ASP A 13 -53.17 0.46 10.57
CA ASP A 13 -51.87 0.27 11.20
C ASP A 13 -51.94 -1.03 12.04
N ASN A 14 -51.52 -2.15 11.46
CA ASN A 14 -51.54 -3.49 12.03
C ASN A 14 -50.35 -3.74 12.97
N ASN A 15 -49.28 -2.94 12.88
CA ASN A 15 -48.08 -3.07 13.70
C ASN A 15 -47.98 -1.99 14.83
N ASP A 16 -48.92 -1.05 14.89
CA ASP A 16 -49.01 0.11 15.80
C ASP A 16 -47.77 1.05 15.75
N ASP A 17 -47.06 1.14 14.61
CA ASP A 17 -45.87 2.00 14.42
C ASP A 17 -46.20 3.44 13.99
N GLY A 18 -47.46 3.69 13.61
CA GLY A 18 -47.98 4.99 13.20
C GLY A 18 -48.06 5.21 11.70
N ASP A 19 -47.46 4.33 10.89
CA ASP A 19 -47.68 4.21 9.46
C ASP A 19 -48.78 3.15 9.19
N ILE A 20 -49.41 3.16 8.01
CA ILE A 20 -50.70 2.43 7.80
C ILE A 20 -50.64 1.38 6.69
N ASP A 21 -50.05 1.71 5.54
CA ASP A 21 -50.05 0.85 4.36
C ASP A 21 -48.89 1.25 3.44
N TYR A 22 -48.57 0.39 2.46
CA TYR A 22 -47.72 0.77 1.35
C TYR A 22 -48.26 2.01 0.61
N PRO A 23 -47.41 2.99 0.22
CA PRO A 23 -45.94 3.01 0.31
C PRO A 23 -45.41 3.78 1.53
N ASP A 24 -46.30 4.20 2.43
CA ASP A 24 -45.94 5.08 3.54
C ASP A 24 -45.45 4.26 4.74
N ASP A 25 -45.87 3.00 4.86
CA ASP A 25 -45.43 2.02 5.86
C ASP A 25 -44.14 1.29 5.44
N VAL A 26 -43.11 1.40 6.29
CA VAL A 26 -41.78 0.81 6.08
C VAL A 26 -41.78 -0.71 6.25
N GLY A 27 -42.71 -1.29 7.00
CA GLY A 27 -42.92 -2.73 7.11
C GLY A 27 -43.53 -3.36 5.85
N CYS A 28 -43.91 -2.56 4.85
CA CYS A 28 -44.53 -3.00 3.60
C CYS A 28 -43.65 -2.78 2.37
N LEU A 29 -43.15 -3.86 1.77
CA LEU A 29 -42.40 -3.78 0.50
C LEU A 29 -43.34 -3.61 -0.71
N ALA A 30 -44.56 -4.13 -0.62
CA ALA A 30 -45.62 -3.98 -1.61
C ALA A 30 -47.03 -4.04 -1.01
N ALA A 31 -47.99 -3.40 -1.66
CA ALA A 31 -49.41 -3.41 -1.26
C ALA A 31 -50.08 -4.80 -1.25
N PHE A 32 -49.41 -5.86 -1.70
CA PHE A 32 -49.93 -7.23 -1.63
C PHE A 32 -49.29 -8.06 -0.52
N ASP A 33 -48.34 -7.50 0.22
CA ASP A 33 -47.71 -8.17 1.35
C ASP A 33 -48.73 -8.36 2.48
N GLN A 34 -48.67 -9.54 3.10
CA GLN A 34 -49.68 -9.94 4.07
C GLN A 34 -49.39 -9.38 5.46
N HIS A 35 -48.19 -8.83 5.69
CA HIS A 35 -47.70 -8.35 6.97
C HIS A 35 -46.97 -7.02 6.83
N GLU A 36 -47.27 -6.08 7.74
CA GLU A 36 -46.63 -4.77 7.92
C GLU A 36 -45.39 -4.86 8.83
N GLN A 37 -44.70 -6.00 8.87
CA GLN A 37 -43.53 -6.18 9.73
C GLN A 37 -42.39 -6.76 8.89
N SER A 38 -41.27 -6.05 8.87
CA SER A 38 -40.00 -6.62 8.45
C SER A 38 -39.37 -7.34 9.63
N SER A 39 -38.55 -8.37 9.37
CA SER A 39 -37.82 -9.05 10.44
C SER A 39 -36.84 -8.13 11.16
N CYS A 40 -36.38 -7.04 10.53
CA CYS A 40 -35.45 -6.07 11.11
C CYS A 40 -36.08 -5.06 12.09
N VAL A 41 -37.40 -5.13 12.31
CA VAL A 41 -38.12 -4.30 13.29
C VAL A 41 -39.16 -5.09 14.11
N ASP A 42 -39.08 -6.42 14.14
CA ASP A 42 -40.10 -7.28 14.76
C ASP A 42 -39.80 -7.66 16.22
N GLY A 43 -38.66 -7.22 16.76
CA GLY A 43 -38.27 -7.50 18.14
C GLY A 43 -37.70 -8.89 18.36
N GLN A 44 -37.40 -9.63 17.29
CA GLN A 44 -36.84 -10.97 17.33
C GLN A 44 -35.50 -11.02 16.61
N ASP A 45 -34.55 -11.74 17.21
CA ASP A 45 -33.30 -12.16 16.57
C ASP A 45 -33.62 -13.28 15.57
N ASN A 46 -33.96 -12.94 14.31
CA ASN A 46 -34.45 -13.90 13.33
C ASN A 46 -33.33 -14.66 12.60
N ASP A 47 -32.11 -14.13 12.58
CA ASP A 47 -30.93 -14.81 12.02
C ASP A 47 -30.04 -15.50 13.08
N GLY A 48 -30.25 -15.20 14.37
CA GLY A 48 -29.66 -15.89 15.50
C GLY A 48 -28.27 -15.39 15.91
N ASP A 49 -27.89 -14.17 15.49
CA ASP A 49 -26.58 -13.56 15.73
C ASP A 49 -26.45 -12.93 17.14
N GLY A 50 -27.57 -12.83 17.87
CA GLY A 50 -27.68 -12.25 19.21
C GLY A 50 -27.91 -10.74 19.25
N LEU A 51 -27.99 -10.09 18.09
CA LEU A 51 -28.58 -8.78 17.86
C LEU A 51 -30.04 -9.00 17.43
N ILE A 52 -30.87 -7.95 17.51
CA ILE A 52 -32.34 -8.16 17.51
C ILE A 52 -33.05 -7.38 16.42
N ASP A 53 -32.59 -6.17 16.08
CA ASP A 53 -33.29 -5.32 15.12
C ASP A 53 -32.40 -4.11 14.79
N TYR A 54 -32.76 -3.39 13.73
CA TYR A 54 -32.24 -2.05 13.47
C TYR A 54 -32.47 -1.09 14.66
N PRO A 55 -31.51 -0.22 15.03
CA PRO A 55 -30.15 -0.04 14.48
C PRO A 55 -29.08 -0.80 15.27
N ALA A 56 -29.49 -1.67 16.19
CA ALA A 56 -28.56 -2.42 17.03
C ALA A 56 -27.91 -3.58 16.28
N ASP A 57 -28.64 -4.11 15.29
CA ASP A 57 -28.23 -5.11 14.33
C ASP A 57 -27.62 -4.44 13.06
N PRO A 58 -26.32 -4.65 12.77
CA PRO A 58 -25.66 -4.17 11.56
C PRO A 58 -26.10 -4.85 10.26
N ASP A 59 -26.57 -6.10 10.34
CA ASP A 59 -26.99 -6.90 9.18
C ASP A 59 -28.37 -6.40 8.69
N CYS A 60 -29.11 -5.73 9.57
CA CYS A 60 -30.20 -4.83 9.22
C CYS A 60 -29.74 -3.45 8.71
N LYS A 61 -29.28 -3.35 7.45
CA LYS A 61 -28.92 -2.04 6.84
C LYS A 61 -30.08 -1.02 6.85
N PHE A 62 -31.33 -1.50 6.76
CA PHE A 62 -32.53 -0.68 6.84
C PHE A 62 -33.66 -1.42 7.57
N ALA A 63 -34.56 -0.66 8.20
CA ALA A 63 -35.73 -1.15 8.92
C ALA A 63 -36.74 -1.96 8.07
N TRP A 64 -36.59 -2.01 6.75
CA TRP A 64 -37.46 -2.74 5.81
C TRP A 64 -36.77 -3.92 5.12
N TRP A 65 -35.56 -4.27 5.55
CA TRP A 65 -34.86 -5.44 5.05
C TRP A 65 -35.26 -6.70 5.80
N SER A 66 -34.85 -7.84 5.23
CA SER A 66 -34.93 -9.11 5.93
C SER A 66 -33.63 -9.36 6.67
N GLU A 67 -33.73 -9.93 7.87
CA GLU A 67 -32.59 -10.33 8.68
C GLU A 67 -31.96 -11.54 8.00
N THR A 68 -30.71 -11.35 7.61
CA THR A 68 -29.89 -12.37 6.98
C THR A 68 -28.48 -12.17 7.47
N ILE A 69 -27.92 -13.23 8.04
CA ILE A 69 -26.52 -13.29 8.39
C ILE A 69 -25.68 -13.13 7.11
N THR A 70 -24.74 -12.20 7.12
CA THR A 70 -23.85 -11.93 5.98
C THR A 70 -22.74 -12.97 5.91
N GLU A 71 -22.06 -13.08 4.76
CA GLU A 71 -20.89 -13.97 4.63
C GLU A 71 -19.81 -13.62 5.68
N CYS A 72 -19.64 -12.34 6.01
CA CYS A 72 -18.68 -11.87 7.00
C CYS A 72 -19.12 -11.98 8.48
N HIS A 73 -20.25 -12.64 8.74
CA HIS A 73 -20.78 -12.85 10.09
C HIS A 73 -21.45 -14.23 10.29
N ASP A 74 -21.37 -15.15 9.33
CA ASP A 74 -22.09 -16.43 9.37
C ASP A 74 -21.32 -17.59 10.02
N GLY A 75 -20.07 -17.37 10.42
CA GLY A 75 -19.23 -18.39 11.06
C GLY A 75 -18.70 -19.44 10.09
N ILE A 76 -18.72 -19.16 8.78
CA ILE A 76 -18.23 -20.03 7.72
C ILE A 76 -17.14 -19.29 6.95
N ASP A 77 -16.03 -19.99 6.73
CA ASP A 77 -14.96 -19.58 5.82
C ASP A 77 -15.44 -19.77 4.37
N ASN A 78 -16.06 -18.74 3.79
CA ASN A 78 -16.70 -18.79 2.47
C ASN A 78 -15.69 -18.63 1.32
N ASP A 79 -14.56 -17.95 1.54
CA ASP A 79 -13.48 -17.85 0.55
C ASP A 79 -12.38 -18.93 0.71
N THR A 80 -12.45 -19.73 1.77
CA THR A 80 -11.51 -20.82 2.11
C THR A 80 -10.08 -20.37 2.41
N ASP A 81 -9.90 -19.14 2.89
CA ASP A 81 -8.60 -18.59 3.27
C ASP A 81 -8.17 -18.96 4.72
N GLY A 82 -9.08 -19.54 5.50
CA GLY A 82 -8.85 -20.02 6.86
C GLY A 82 -9.20 -19.01 7.95
N PHE A 83 -9.60 -17.81 7.58
CA PHE A 83 -10.39 -16.91 8.41
C PHE A 83 -11.89 -17.22 8.16
N MET A 84 -12.79 -16.62 8.95
CA MET A 84 -14.21 -17.00 8.90
C MET A 84 -15.11 -15.78 8.91
N ASP A 85 -14.75 -14.75 9.67
CA ASP A 85 -15.61 -13.56 9.82
C ASP A 85 -14.78 -12.35 10.26
N PHE A 86 -15.38 -11.17 10.16
CA PHE A 86 -14.86 -9.95 10.79
C PHE A 86 -14.76 -10.09 12.33
N PRO A 87 -13.68 -9.63 12.97
CA PRO A 87 -12.59 -8.80 12.46
C PRO A 87 -11.32 -9.58 12.08
N ASP A 88 -11.38 -10.90 12.20
CA ASP A 88 -10.20 -11.75 12.02
C ASP A 88 -9.95 -12.02 10.53
N ASP A 89 -11.01 -11.92 9.71
CA ASP A 89 -10.99 -12.09 8.27
C ASP A 89 -10.61 -10.79 7.50
N PRO A 90 -9.51 -10.78 6.73
CA PRO A 90 -9.08 -9.65 5.91
C PRO A 90 -9.99 -9.33 4.72
N SER A 91 -10.71 -10.32 4.19
CA SER A 91 -11.67 -10.17 3.10
C SER A 91 -12.93 -9.41 3.54
N CYS A 92 -13.15 -9.27 4.85
CA CYS A 92 -14.33 -8.61 5.43
C CYS A 92 -14.05 -7.18 5.91
N SER A 93 -14.71 -6.18 5.31
CA SER A 93 -14.57 -4.79 5.74
C SER A 93 -15.33 -4.47 7.04
N SER A 94 -16.38 -5.25 7.33
CA SER A 94 -17.24 -5.12 8.51
C SER A 94 -18.10 -6.37 8.68
N ARG A 95 -18.78 -6.53 9.83
CA ARG A 95 -19.78 -7.60 10.00
C ARG A 95 -20.93 -7.50 9.00
N SER A 96 -21.37 -6.30 8.67
CA SER A 96 -22.45 -6.05 7.70
C SER A 96 -22.02 -6.10 6.23
N ASP A 97 -20.80 -6.58 5.95
CA ASP A 97 -20.31 -6.74 4.58
C ASP A 97 -20.87 -8.02 4.00
N ASP A 98 -21.50 -7.92 2.82
CA ASP A 98 -22.28 -9.03 2.25
C ASP A 98 -21.41 -10.01 1.45
N TRP A 99 -20.10 -9.73 1.33
CA TRP A 99 -19.18 -10.43 0.44
C TRP A 99 -17.86 -10.74 1.14
N GLU A 100 -17.63 -12.03 1.37
CA GLU A 100 -16.36 -12.60 1.83
C GLU A 100 -15.68 -13.26 0.63
N GLY A 101 -15.15 -12.44 -0.27
CA GLY A 101 -14.47 -12.92 -1.47
C GLY A 101 -13.45 -11.91 -1.96
N GLY A 102 -12.75 -11.30 -1.00
CA GLY A 102 -11.55 -10.50 -1.24
C GLY A 102 -10.41 -11.39 -1.76
N PRO A 103 -9.22 -10.82 -2.03
CA PRO A 103 -8.05 -11.65 -2.30
C PRO A 103 -7.84 -12.55 -1.09
N ALA A 104 -7.84 -13.87 -1.31
CA ALA A 104 -7.69 -14.81 -0.21
C ALA A 104 -6.35 -14.54 0.48
N ALA A 105 -6.25 -14.70 1.80
CA ALA A 105 -4.96 -14.70 2.53
C ALA A 105 -3.95 -15.78 2.04
N SER A 106 -4.24 -16.48 0.94
CA SER A 106 -3.41 -17.50 0.31
C SER A 106 -3.12 -17.25 -1.18
N ASP A 107 -3.60 -16.16 -1.76
CA ASP A 107 -3.23 -15.80 -3.13
C ASP A 107 -1.75 -15.39 -3.16
N ASP A 108 -1.03 -15.92 -4.15
CA ASP A 108 0.39 -15.72 -4.45
C ASP A 108 0.46 -15.73 -5.99
N TRP A 109 0.13 -14.58 -6.58
CA TRP A 109 -0.12 -14.46 -8.02
C TRP A 109 1.12 -14.68 -8.87
N ASP A 110 2.29 -14.36 -8.32
CA ASP A 110 3.56 -14.45 -9.04
C ASP A 110 4.38 -15.71 -8.70
N GLY A 111 4.00 -16.42 -7.63
CA GLY A 111 4.56 -17.69 -7.21
C GLY A 111 5.91 -17.59 -6.53
N ASP A 112 6.25 -16.46 -5.93
CA ASP A 112 7.51 -16.24 -5.24
C ASP A 112 7.51 -16.78 -3.79
N GLY A 113 6.32 -17.07 -3.25
CA GLY A 113 6.11 -17.63 -1.93
C GLY A 113 5.81 -16.61 -0.82
N ILE A 114 5.66 -15.34 -1.17
CA ILE A 114 4.98 -14.30 -0.38
C ILE A 114 3.52 -14.23 -0.86
N ILE A 115 2.59 -14.00 0.07
CA ILE A 115 1.17 -13.88 -0.28
C ILE A 115 0.88 -12.45 -0.71
N ASP A 116 -0.06 -12.24 -1.65
CA ASP A 116 -0.32 -10.94 -2.28
C ASP A 116 -0.56 -9.81 -1.25
N VAL A 117 -1.23 -10.10 -0.13
CA VAL A 117 -1.49 -9.11 0.95
C VAL A 117 -0.24 -8.69 1.74
N ASP A 118 0.82 -9.48 1.70
CA ASP A 118 2.12 -9.23 2.33
C ASP A 118 3.22 -8.97 1.26
N ASP A 119 2.87 -8.92 -0.02
CA ASP A 119 3.79 -8.81 -1.16
C ASP A 119 3.82 -7.38 -1.71
N ASN A 120 4.98 -6.71 -1.59
CA ASN A 120 5.18 -5.37 -2.14
C ASN A 120 5.29 -5.34 -3.67
N CYS A 121 5.25 -6.50 -4.33
CA CYS A 121 5.23 -6.67 -5.78
C CYS A 121 4.34 -7.83 -6.23
N GLU A 122 3.04 -7.78 -5.91
CA GLU A 122 1.97 -8.78 -6.19
C GLU A 122 2.00 -9.54 -7.56
N THR A 123 2.71 -9.04 -8.57
CA THR A 123 2.76 -9.65 -9.91
C THR A 123 4.17 -9.90 -10.44
N MET A 124 5.21 -9.67 -9.64
CA MET A 124 6.62 -9.65 -10.03
C MET A 124 7.51 -10.29 -8.95
N PRO A 125 7.99 -11.54 -9.15
CA PRO A 125 8.61 -12.33 -8.08
C PRO A 125 9.82 -11.67 -7.42
N ASN A 126 9.77 -11.44 -6.10
CA ASN A 126 10.79 -10.80 -5.30
C ASN A 126 10.79 -11.27 -3.83
N VAL A 127 11.21 -12.52 -3.62
CA VAL A 127 11.24 -13.20 -2.30
C VAL A 127 11.96 -12.42 -1.18
N ASP A 128 12.86 -11.50 -1.52
CA ASP A 128 13.57 -10.66 -0.55
C ASP A 128 12.78 -9.42 -0.09
N GLN A 129 11.68 -9.08 -0.78
CA GLN A 129 10.76 -7.98 -0.48
C GLN A 129 11.53 -6.67 -0.27
N ALA A 130 12.56 -6.46 -1.09
CA ALA A 130 13.34 -5.23 -1.07
C ALA A 130 12.43 -4.05 -1.45
N ASN A 131 12.62 -2.94 -0.75
CA ASN A 131 11.89 -1.68 -0.90
C ASN A 131 12.79 -0.60 -0.28
N PHE A 132 13.63 0.00 -1.11
CA PHE A 132 14.76 0.81 -0.66
C PHE A 132 14.34 2.21 -0.20
N ASP A 133 13.37 2.85 -0.86
CA ASP A 133 12.82 4.16 -0.49
C ASP A 133 11.68 4.08 0.55
N GLY A 134 11.09 2.90 0.74
CA GLY A 134 10.02 2.62 1.69
C GLY A 134 8.63 3.05 1.21
N ASP A 135 8.41 3.16 -0.10
CA ASP A 135 7.10 3.50 -0.67
C ASP A 135 6.16 2.26 -0.76
N GLU A 136 5.08 2.36 -1.53
CA GLU A 136 4.10 1.26 -1.65
C GLU A 136 4.55 0.10 -2.56
N TRP A 137 5.63 0.28 -3.33
CA TRP A 137 6.15 -0.65 -4.33
C TRP A 137 7.47 -1.25 -3.85
N GLY A 138 7.74 -2.51 -4.20
CA GLY A 138 9.05 -3.11 -3.99
C GLY A 138 10.01 -2.85 -5.15
N ASP A 139 11.32 -2.94 -4.91
CA ASP A 139 12.38 -2.70 -5.91
C ASP A 139 12.23 -3.54 -7.20
N ALA A 140 11.47 -4.63 -7.17
CA ALA A 140 11.26 -5.48 -8.36
C ALA A 140 10.16 -4.95 -9.30
N CYS A 141 9.28 -4.08 -8.80
CA CYS A 141 8.13 -3.55 -9.50
C CYS A 141 7.99 -2.02 -9.41
N ASP A 142 8.89 -1.36 -8.68
CA ASP A 142 9.13 0.07 -8.73
C ASP A 142 9.95 0.44 -9.99
N ALA A 143 9.89 1.71 -10.38
CA ALA A 143 10.65 2.29 -11.47
C ALA A 143 11.70 3.31 -10.98
N ASP A 144 11.72 3.60 -9.68
CA ASP A 144 12.56 4.59 -9.00
C ASP A 144 12.86 4.09 -7.57
N ASP A 145 13.67 3.03 -7.45
CA ASP A 145 13.80 2.27 -6.21
C ASP A 145 14.32 3.10 -5.02
N ASP A 146 15.02 4.21 -5.26
CA ASP A 146 15.54 5.10 -4.21
C ASP A 146 14.76 6.41 -4.02
N GLY A 147 13.72 6.64 -4.83
CA GLY A 147 12.76 7.72 -4.68
C GLY A 147 13.31 9.12 -4.91
N ASP A 148 14.43 9.24 -5.64
CA ASP A 148 15.12 10.51 -5.90
C ASP A 148 14.47 11.34 -7.03
N GLY A 149 13.58 10.72 -7.79
CA GLY A 149 12.87 11.31 -8.93
C GLY A 149 13.52 11.03 -10.29
N VAL A 150 14.54 10.18 -10.34
CA VAL A 150 15.26 9.72 -11.54
C VAL A 150 15.11 8.21 -11.65
N PHE A 151 14.41 7.76 -12.69
CA PHE A 151 14.17 6.33 -12.89
C PHE A 151 15.47 5.51 -12.98
N ASP A 152 15.46 4.28 -12.45
CA ASP A 152 16.66 3.42 -12.34
C ASP A 152 17.49 3.28 -13.63
N PRO A 153 16.88 3.20 -14.85
CA PRO A 153 17.66 3.10 -16.08
C PRO A 153 18.46 4.37 -16.43
N GLU A 154 18.07 5.51 -15.86
CA GLU A 154 18.68 6.81 -16.04
C GLU A 154 19.47 7.30 -14.81
N ASP A 155 19.34 6.62 -13.67
CA ASP A 155 20.03 6.92 -12.42
C ASP A 155 21.49 6.39 -12.42
N ASN A 156 22.43 7.30 -12.14
CA ASN A 156 23.85 7.00 -12.07
C ASN A 156 24.33 6.55 -10.68
N CYS A 157 23.48 6.49 -9.65
CA CYS A 157 23.84 6.00 -8.33
C CYS A 157 22.87 5.04 -7.65
N TRP A 158 22.05 4.33 -8.42
CA TRP A 158 21.18 3.29 -7.90
C TRP A 158 21.88 2.30 -6.96
N PRO A 159 21.36 2.04 -5.73
CA PRO A 159 20.17 2.62 -5.10
C PRO A 159 20.57 3.66 -4.05
N LEU A 160 20.89 4.90 -4.41
CA LEU A 160 21.27 5.94 -3.45
C LEU A 160 20.77 7.30 -3.93
N ASP A 161 19.72 7.81 -3.27
CA ASP A 161 19.09 9.11 -3.52
C ASP A 161 20.09 10.23 -3.88
N ASN A 162 20.12 10.60 -5.16
CA ASN A 162 20.96 11.65 -5.72
C ASN A 162 20.25 12.43 -6.86
N PRO A 163 19.20 13.22 -6.55
CA PRO A 163 18.37 13.89 -7.56
C PRO A 163 19.16 14.81 -8.49
N GLY A 164 20.28 15.35 -8.00
CA GLY A 164 21.22 16.16 -8.77
C GLY A 164 22.01 15.41 -9.86
N GLN A 165 22.08 14.08 -9.81
CA GLN A 165 22.73 13.18 -10.79
C GLN A 165 24.16 13.63 -11.17
N ALA A 166 24.89 14.22 -10.22
CA ALA A 166 26.18 14.81 -10.51
C ALA A 166 27.23 13.73 -10.77
N ASP A 167 27.94 13.84 -11.89
CA ASP A 167 28.96 12.91 -12.38
C ASP A 167 30.09 13.74 -13.01
N THR A 168 31.19 13.91 -12.27
CA THR A 168 32.25 14.88 -12.60
C THR A 168 33.12 14.44 -13.77
N ASP A 169 33.46 13.15 -13.81
CA ASP A 169 34.34 12.55 -14.81
C ASP A 169 33.59 11.91 -15.98
N GLN A 170 32.26 11.84 -15.89
CA GLN A 170 31.32 11.41 -16.93
C GLN A 170 31.51 9.94 -17.31
N ASP A 171 31.74 9.11 -16.33
CA ASP A 171 31.95 7.68 -16.53
C ASP A 171 30.66 6.85 -16.40
N GLY A 172 29.56 7.49 -15.98
CA GLY A 172 28.25 6.91 -15.80
C GLY A 172 27.94 6.49 -14.37
N TYR A 173 28.83 6.76 -13.41
CA TYR A 173 28.58 6.60 -11.98
C TYR A 173 28.60 7.97 -11.30
N GLY A 174 27.55 8.27 -10.54
CA GLY A 174 27.43 9.57 -9.88
C GLY A 174 28.45 9.72 -8.75
N ASN A 175 28.80 10.98 -8.47
CA ASN A 175 29.74 11.36 -7.42
C ASN A 175 29.37 10.79 -6.03
N LEU A 176 28.07 10.53 -5.77
CA LEU A 176 27.60 9.98 -4.51
C LEU A 176 28.10 8.55 -4.27
N CYS A 177 28.09 7.73 -5.32
CA CYS A 177 28.48 6.33 -5.31
C CYS A 177 29.92 6.12 -5.85
N ASP A 178 30.50 7.15 -6.47
CA ASP A 178 31.87 7.19 -6.98
C ASP A 178 32.64 8.47 -6.59
N GLY A 179 33.61 8.31 -5.69
CA GLY A 179 34.44 9.42 -5.20
C GLY A 179 35.71 9.70 -6.01
N ASP A 180 35.93 9.03 -7.15
CA ASP A 180 37.11 9.21 -8.02
C ASP A 180 36.81 10.21 -9.14
N PHE A 181 36.77 11.48 -8.77
CA PHE A 181 36.28 12.56 -9.64
C PHE A 181 37.18 12.87 -10.84
N ASP A 182 38.36 12.27 -10.92
CA ASP A 182 39.30 12.44 -12.02
C ASP A 182 39.58 11.15 -12.82
N ALA A 183 38.80 10.09 -12.58
CA ALA A 183 38.92 8.77 -13.20
C ALA A 183 40.34 8.18 -13.13
N SER A 184 41.07 8.43 -12.04
CA SER A 184 42.44 7.94 -11.86
C SER A 184 42.52 6.46 -11.48
N GLY A 185 41.39 5.87 -11.07
CA GLY A 185 41.23 4.51 -10.59
C GLY A 185 41.35 4.37 -9.07
N SER A 186 41.32 5.47 -8.31
CA SER A 186 41.39 5.45 -6.85
C SER A 186 40.97 6.77 -6.21
N VAL A 187 40.10 6.69 -5.19
CA VAL A 187 39.79 7.85 -4.33
C VAL A 187 40.97 8.21 -3.44
N ASP A 188 41.67 9.30 -3.76
CA ASP A 188 42.88 9.73 -3.08
C ASP A 188 42.97 11.25 -2.85
N GLY A 189 44.20 11.73 -2.60
CA GLY A 189 44.43 13.13 -2.26
C GLY A 189 44.08 14.07 -3.40
N ASP A 190 44.21 13.64 -4.66
CA ASP A 190 43.91 14.49 -5.80
C ASP A 190 42.40 14.77 -5.88
N ASP A 191 41.53 13.78 -5.63
CA ASP A 191 40.08 13.95 -5.48
C ASP A 191 39.73 14.94 -4.37
N PHE A 192 40.38 14.79 -3.22
CA PHE A 192 40.14 15.68 -2.10
C PHE A 192 40.63 17.11 -2.40
N PHE A 193 41.87 17.29 -2.85
CA PHE A 193 42.50 18.60 -2.97
C PHE A 193 42.00 19.42 -4.16
N PHE A 194 41.68 18.76 -5.28
CA PHE A 194 41.32 19.45 -6.53
C PHE A 194 39.83 19.51 -6.81
N HIS A 195 39.02 18.60 -6.25
CA HIS A 195 37.58 18.56 -6.48
C HIS A 195 36.80 18.90 -5.20
N PHE A 196 36.97 18.15 -4.11
CA PHE A 196 36.16 18.35 -2.89
C PHE A 196 36.50 19.62 -2.10
N LEU A 197 37.79 19.86 -1.83
CA LEU A 197 38.26 20.94 -0.95
C LEU A 197 37.91 22.36 -1.43
N PRO A 198 37.93 22.68 -2.74
CA PRO A 198 37.47 23.97 -3.25
C PRO A 198 36.06 24.35 -2.78
N ASP A 199 35.12 23.41 -2.86
CA ASP A 199 33.70 23.67 -2.55
C ASP A 199 33.42 23.57 -1.04
N PHE A 200 34.14 22.71 -0.31
CA PHE A 200 34.07 22.65 1.15
C PHE A 200 34.38 23.99 1.84
N PHE A 201 35.24 24.83 1.25
CA PHE A 201 35.55 26.16 1.81
C PHE A 201 34.60 27.27 1.34
N SER A 202 33.97 27.13 0.16
CA SER A 202 32.93 28.06 -0.28
C SER A 202 31.62 27.79 0.47
N GLY A 203 31.35 26.52 0.81
CA GLY A 203 30.06 26.05 1.32
C GLY A 203 28.94 26.14 0.29
N GLU A 204 29.27 26.42 -0.97
CA GLU A 204 28.35 26.49 -2.09
C GLU A 204 28.66 25.31 -3.00
N ASP A 205 27.65 24.52 -3.36
CA ASP A 205 27.78 23.61 -4.50
C ASP A 205 27.93 24.45 -5.78
N THR A 206 29.11 24.37 -6.39
CA THR A 206 29.38 25.10 -7.63
C THR A 206 28.95 24.32 -8.87
N GLY A 207 28.17 23.24 -8.70
CA GLY A 207 27.80 22.30 -9.74
C GLY A 207 28.93 21.33 -10.10
N THR A 208 29.87 21.14 -9.17
CA THR A 208 30.91 20.11 -9.22
C THR A 208 30.42 18.78 -8.66
N GLY A 209 29.23 18.77 -8.03
CA GLY A 209 28.64 17.56 -7.46
C GLY A 209 29.37 17.08 -6.20
N THR A 210 29.98 18.00 -5.46
CA THR A 210 30.66 17.70 -4.20
C THR A 210 29.74 17.81 -2.99
N ASP A 211 28.53 18.34 -3.19
CA ASP A 211 27.38 18.15 -2.31
C ASP A 211 26.84 16.74 -2.56
N MET A 212 27.16 15.83 -1.65
CA MET A 212 26.88 14.40 -1.78
C MET A 212 25.65 13.99 -1.01
N ASN A 213 24.95 14.92 -0.37
CA ASN A 213 23.69 14.62 0.28
C ASN A 213 22.54 15.49 -0.25
N ASP A 214 22.82 16.31 -1.26
CA ASP A 214 21.90 17.17 -2.00
C ASP A 214 21.10 18.12 -1.08
N ASP A 215 21.71 18.58 0.03
CA ASP A 215 21.10 19.58 0.93
C ASP A 215 21.41 21.03 0.50
N GLY A 216 22.13 21.19 -0.61
CA GLY A 216 22.47 22.45 -1.25
C GLY A 216 23.74 23.11 -0.70
N VAL A 217 24.50 22.44 0.18
CA VAL A 217 25.76 22.94 0.72
C VAL A 217 26.83 21.86 0.75
N VAL A 218 28.10 22.25 0.61
CA VAL A 218 29.24 21.34 0.78
C VAL A 218 29.85 21.56 2.15
N ASP A 219 29.65 20.61 3.07
CA ASP A 219 30.07 20.76 4.46
C ASP A 219 30.67 19.48 5.09
N GLY A 220 30.77 19.48 6.42
CA GLY A 220 31.36 18.37 7.17
C GLY A 220 30.56 17.07 7.09
N VAL A 221 29.28 17.14 6.74
CA VAL A 221 28.40 16.00 6.50
C VAL A 221 28.83 15.32 5.22
N ASP A 222 28.93 16.02 4.09
CA ASP A 222 29.41 15.44 2.81
C ASP A 222 30.75 14.75 2.98
N PHE A 223 31.67 15.43 3.66
CA PHE A 223 32.97 14.88 3.94
C PHE A 223 32.88 13.61 4.80
N ALA A 224 32.17 13.65 5.93
CA ALA A 224 32.22 12.58 6.91
C ALA A 224 31.36 11.36 6.55
N THR A 225 30.21 11.57 5.91
CA THR A 225 29.23 10.50 5.64
C THR A 225 29.36 9.93 4.24
N ARG A 226 29.88 10.69 3.27
CA ARG A 226 29.94 10.27 1.86
C ARG A 226 31.38 10.16 1.34
N PHE A 227 32.17 11.23 1.35
CA PHE A 227 33.53 11.22 0.77
C PHE A 227 34.54 10.39 1.59
N LEU A 228 34.65 10.62 2.90
CA LEU A 228 35.65 9.98 3.76
C LEU A 228 35.55 8.45 3.77
N PRO A 229 34.36 7.81 3.78
CA PRO A 229 34.25 6.36 3.62
C PRO A 229 34.84 5.84 2.31
N GLN A 230 34.67 6.57 1.20
CA GLN A 230 35.21 6.20 -0.11
C GLN A 230 36.73 6.38 -0.14
N PHE A 231 37.22 7.54 0.31
CA PHE A 231 38.64 7.83 0.48
C PHE A 231 39.36 6.83 1.40
N ALA A 232 38.72 6.42 2.49
CA ALA A 232 39.29 5.43 3.42
C ALA A 232 39.40 4.03 2.81
N ARG A 233 38.52 3.69 1.85
CA ARG A 233 38.59 2.45 1.07
C ARG A 233 39.59 2.56 -0.09
N GLY A 234 39.78 3.76 -0.63
CA GLY A 234 40.62 4.02 -1.80
C GLY A 234 40.13 3.30 -3.06
N GLN A 235 38.84 2.91 -3.07
CA GLN A 235 38.20 2.23 -4.19
C GLN A 235 37.23 3.22 -4.85
N PRO A 236 37.33 3.42 -6.17
CA PRO A 236 36.58 4.42 -6.93
C PRO A 236 35.16 3.91 -7.22
N GLY A 237 34.36 3.60 -6.19
CA GLY A 237 32.99 3.15 -6.43
C GLY A 237 32.82 1.95 -7.39
N PRO A 238 31.70 1.89 -8.12
CA PRO A 238 31.43 0.90 -9.17
C PRO A 238 32.36 1.00 -10.41
N SER A 239 32.87 2.18 -10.75
CA SER A 239 33.75 2.38 -11.93
C SER A 239 35.06 1.59 -11.84
N GLY A 240 35.58 1.39 -10.62
CA GLY A 240 36.79 0.60 -10.36
C GLY A 240 36.61 -0.90 -10.40
N ARG A 241 35.38 -1.39 -10.51
CA ARG A 241 35.12 -2.83 -10.62
C ARG A 241 35.25 -3.24 -12.09
N ALA A 242 35.93 -4.35 -12.35
CA ALA A 242 36.20 -4.89 -13.70
C ALA A 242 34.94 -5.29 -14.53
N CYS A 243 33.76 -4.82 -14.13
CA CYS A 243 32.44 -5.20 -14.62
C CYS A 243 31.64 -4.00 -15.18
N ALA A 244 32.27 -2.85 -15.45
CA ALA A 244 31.68 -1.61 -16.01
C ALA A 244 30.99 -1.80 -17.38
N GLY A 245 29.95 -2.63 -17.45
CA GLY A 245 29.25 -2.96 -18.70
C GLY A 245 28.06 -3.91 -18.59
N ALA A 246 27.66 -4.34 -17.39
CA ALA A 246 26.38 -5.03 -17.17
C ALA A 246 25.90 -4.87 -15.71
N PRO A 247 24.87 -4.07 -15.43
CA PRO A 247 24.16 -4.13 -14.15
C PRO A 247 23.34 -5.44 -14.02
N PRO A 248 23.05 -5.90 -12.79
CA PRO A 248 23.51 -5.36 -11.51
C PRO A 248 24.89 -5.93 -11.10
N CYS A 249 25.74 -5.08 -10.52
CA CYS A 249 26.98 -5.51 -9.89
C CYS A 249 26.69 -5.95 -8.44
N PRO A 250 27.11 -7.15 -8.00
CA PRO A 250 26.95 -7.59 -6.62
C PRO A 250 27.90 -6.90 -5.63
#